data_AF-A0A812SAG5-F1
#
_entry.id   AF-A0A812SAG5-F1
#
_cell.length_a   1.000
_cell.length_b   1.000
_cell.length_c   1.000
_cell.angle_alpha   90.00
_cell.angle_beta   90.00
_cell.angle_gamma   90.00
#
_symmetry.space_group_name_H-M   'P 1'
#
loop_
_entity.id
_entity.type
_entity.pdbx_description
1 polymer ?
#
loop_
_entity_poly.entity_id
_entity_poly.type
_entity_poly.pdbx_seq_one_letter_code
_entity_poly.pdbx_strand_id
1 'polypeptide(L)'
;MALPRLEVLAFLGALLLQGAYVLFYDAFKSYVYSGDSNNTGSVIEALDERVVEVREFLSADCDGPPARLWHVVPTPGPAQCLALRPQMQKPGKKRGEPESASPLLYGRVSCDMLRHADGGFVDICSDEDCSEEGCQRISIVPEGECGSSFTGFAGASWRCIQSSDMPK
;
A
#
# COMPACT_ATOMS: atom_id res chain seq x y z
N MET A 1 34.49 48.15 -27.05
CA MET A 1 33.72 46.92 -26.76
C MET A 1 32.73 47.26 -25.67
N ALA A 2 31.43 47.21 -25.94
CA ALA A 2 30.41 47.51 -24.94
C ALA A 2 30.23 46.29 -24.03
N LEU A 3 30.37 46.49 -22.71
CA LEU A 3 30.08 45.45 -21.72
C LEU A 3 28.58 45.15 -21.74
N PRO A 4 28.16 43.88 -21.73
CA PRO A 4 26.75 43.51 -21.65
C PRO A 4 26.15 44.05 -20.35
N ARG A 5 24.90 44.52 -20.43
CA ARG A 5 24.15 44.98 -19.25
C ARG A 5 24.00 43.83 -18.26
N LEU A 6 24.16 44.14 -16.97
CA LEU A 6 24.14 43.19 -15.86
C LEU A 6 22.84 42.36 -15.82
N GLU A 7 21.73 42.94 -16.29
CA GLU A 7 20.43 42.28 -16.48
C GLU A 7 20.53 41.06 -17.41
N VAL A 8 21.24 41.18 -18.53
CA VAL A 8 21.39 40.10 -19.51
C VAL A 8 22.19 38.93 -18.92
N LEU A 9 23.21 39.24 -18.11
CA LEU A 9 24.00 38.22 -17.42
C LEU A 9 23.18 37.47 -16.36
N ALA A 10 22.31 38.17 -15.62
CA ALA A 10 21.42 37.55 -14.65
C ALA A 10 20.43 36.57 -15.29
N PHE A 11 19.83 36.96 -16.43
CA PHE A 11 18.92 36.07 -17.18
C PHE A 11 19.62 34.83 -17.72
N LEU A 12 20.82 34.99 -18.28
CA LEU A 12 21.62 33.86 -18.76
C LEU A 12 22.01 32.92 -17.62
N GLY A 13 22.35 33.46 -16.44
CA GLY A 13 22.65 32.66 -15.25
C GLY A 13 21.45 31.82 -14.79
N ALA A 14 20.25 32.40 -14.76
CA ALA A 14 19.04 31.68 -14.38
C ALA A 14 18.69 30.53 -15.34
N LEU A 15 18.85 30.76 -16.65
CA LEU A 15 18.59 29.73 -17.67
C LEU A 15 19.60 28.58 -17.57
N LEU A 16 20.87 28.87 -17.31
CA LEU A 16 21.89 27.85 -17.09
C LEU A 16 21.60 27.01 -15.83
N LEU A 17 21.15 27.65 -14.75
CA LEU A 17 20.78 26.97 -13.51
C LEU A 17 19.58 26.02 -13.73
N GLN A 18 18.56 26.46 -14.45
CA GLN A 18 17.40 25.61 -14.79
C GLN A 18 17.80 24.43 -15.69
N GLY A 19 18.64 24.67 -16.71
CA GLY A 19 19.15 23.60 -17.57
C GLY A 19 19.97 22.56 -16.79
N ALA A 20 20.84 23.02 -15.89
CA ALA A 20 21.60 22.14 -15.00
C ALA A 20 20.68 21.34 -14.07
N TYR A 21 19.66 21.98 -13.48
CA TYR A 21 18.70 21.31 -12.61
C TYR A 21 17.98 20.16 -13.32
N VAL A 22 17.50 20.36 -14.55
CA VAL A 22 16.82 19.30 -15.32
C VAL A 22 17.77 18.14 -15.62
N LEU A 23 19.01 18.43 -16.03
CA LEU A 23 20.00 17.38 -16.31
C LEU A 23 20.35 16.56 -15.05
N PHE A 24 20.53 17.23 -13.91
CA PHE A 24 20.79 16.56 -12.63
C PHE A 24 19.59 15.74 -12.15
N TYR A 25 18.37 16.24 -12.35
CA TYR A 25 17.15 15.53 -11.99
C TYR A 25 16.99 14.24 -12.79
N ASP A 26 17.21 14.29 -14.10
CA ASP A 26 17.13 13.10 -14.97
C ASP A 26 18.24 12.09 -14.67
N ALA A 27 19.47 12.57 -14.41
CA ALA A 27 20.58 11.71 -14.01
C ALA A 27 20.35 11.04 -12.65
N PHE A 28 19.82 11.79 -11.67
CA PHE A 28 19.52 11.25 -10.35
C PHE A 28 18.38 10.23 -10.41
N LYS A 29 17.33 10.51 -11.19
CA LYS A 29 16.26 9.54 -11.45
C LYS A 29 16.84 8.27 -12.09
N SER A 30 17.65 8.39 -13.13
CA SER A 30 18.27 7.23 -13.78
C SER A 30 19.16 6.43 -12.83
N TYR A 31 19.91 7.10 -11.93
CA TYR A 31 20.75 6.43 -10.94
C TYR A 31 19.94 5.67 -9.88
N VAL A 32 18.88 6.30 -9.33
CA VAL A 32 17.98 5.66 -8.37
C VAL A 32 17.24 4.47 -9.00
N TYR A 33 16.93 4.53 -10.29
CA TYR A 33 16.31 3.41 -11.03
C TYR A 33 17.30 2.38 -11.58
N SER A 34 18.62 2.62 -11.54
CA SER A 34 19.65 1.70 -12.05
C SER A 34 20.34 0.86 -10.96
N GLY A 35 19.81 0.85 -9.74
CA GLY A 35 20.23 -0.11 -8.70
C GLY A 35 19.77 -1.53 -9.05
N ASP A 36 20.71 -2.32 -9.56
CA ASP A 36 20.64 -3.76 -9.87
C ASP A 36 19.68 -4.22 -10.98
N SER A 37 20.15 -4.15 -12.23
CA SER A 37 19.64 -4.99 -13.32
C SER A 37 20.78 -5.52 -14.17
N ASN A 38 21.48 -6.51 -13.63
CA ASN A 38 22.37 -7.38 -14.41
C ASN A 38 21.91 -8.83 -14.24
N ASN A 39 20.73 -9.16 -14.77
CA ASN A 39 20.51 -10.44 -15.44
C ASN A 39 19.16 -10.49 -16.16
N THR A 40 19.25 -10.57 -17.49
CA THR A 40 18.40 -11.38 -18.36
C THR A 40 16.88 -11.28 -18.23
N GLY A 41 16.31 -10.44 -19.09
CA GLY A 41 15.11 -10.80 -19.86
C GLY A 41 13.77 -10.41 -19.24
N SER A 42 13.12 -9.41 -19.83
CA SER A 42 11.64 -9.33 -19.85
C SER A 42 10.94 -9.28 -18.48
N VAL A 43 11.48 -8.52 -17.52
CA VAL A 43 10.81 -8.19 -16.25
C VAL A 43 10.20 -6.78 -16.33
N ILE A 44 9.37 -6.55 -17.37
CA ILE A 44 8.08 -5.89 -17.13
C ILE A 44 7.14 -7.07 -16.84
N GLU A 45 7.52 -7.88 -15.84
CA GLU A 45 6.63 -8.87 -15.25
C GLU A 45 5.47 -8.05 -14.69
N ALA A 46 4.28 -8.63 -14.79
CA ALA A 46 3.14 -8.22 -14.01
C ALA A 46 3.64 -7.70 -12.65
N LEU A 47 3.47 -6.40 -12.39
CA LEU A 47 3.22 -5.95 -11.03
C LEU A 47 2.05 -6.82 -10.61
N ASP A 48 2.39 -7.94 -10.00
CA ASP A 48 1.48 -8.98 -9.57
C ASP A 48 0.58 -8.21 -8.62
N GLU A 49 -0.60 -7.79 -9.11
CA GLU A 49 -1.54 -6.94 -8.40
C GLU A 49 -2.06 -7.79 -7.24
N ARG A 50 -1.22 -7.98 -6.22
CA ARG A 50 -1.50 -8.84 -5.09
C ARG A 50 -2.31 -8.02 -4.13
N VAL A 51 -3.48 -8.52 -3.81
CA VAL A 51 -4.41 -7.88 -2.90
C VAL A 51 -4.34 -8.63 -1.58
N VAL A 52 -4.19 -7.87 -0.50
CA VAL A 52 -4.28 -8.43 0.84
C VAL A 52 -5.76 -8.61 1.15
N GLU A 53 -6.19 -9.85 1.31
CA GLU A 53 -7.52 -10.16 1.77
C GLU A 53 -7.49 -10.46 3.28
N VAL A 54 -8.32 -9.74 4.04
CA VAL A 54 -8.55 -10.02 5.46
C VAL A 54 -9.97 -10.48 5.65
N ARG A 55 -10.13 -11.60 6.34
CA ARG A 55 -11.44 -12.14 6.74
C ARG A 55 -11.56 -12.03 8.24
N GLU A 56 -12.64 -11.43 8.71
CA GLU A 56 -12.94 -11.37 10.14
C GLU A 56 -14.15 -12.22 10.48
N PHE A 57 -14.07 -12.92 11.61
CA PHE A 57 -15.01 -13.96 12.02
C PHE A 57 -15.58 -13.67 13.40
N LEU A 58 -16.81 -14.12 13.63
CA LEU A 58 -17.43 -14.07 14.97
C LEU A 58 -16.90 -15.17 15.90
N SER A 59 -16.22 -16.18 15.35
CA SER A 59 -15.51 -17.22 16.10
C SER A 59 -14.03 -16.86 16.26
N ALA A 60 -13.46 -17.18 17.42
CA ALA A 60 -12.03 -17.00 17.70
C ALA A 60 -11.16 -17.97 16.89
N ASP A 61 -11.73 -19.11 16.47
CA ASP A 61 -11.05 -20.13 15.67
C ASP A 61 -11.29 -19.97 14.16
N CYS A 62 -11.87 -18.83 13.75
CA CYS A 62 -12.22 -18.52 12.35
C CYS A 62 -13.19 -19.52 11.70
N ASP A 63 -14.02 -20.19 12.50
CA ASP A 63 -15.06 -21.09 12.01
C ASP A 63 -16.22 -20.35 11.34
N GLY A 64 -16.71 -20.94 10.24
CA GLY A 64 -17.89 -20.46 9.52
C GLY A 64 -17.60 -19.39 8.46
N PRO A 65 -18.64 -18.72 7.93
CA PRO A 65 -18.45 -17.67 6.94
C PRO A 65 -17.87 -16.39 7.59
N PRO A 66 -17.03 -15.63 6.88
CA PRO A 66 -16.52 -14.36 7.39
C PRO A 66 -17.68 -13.37 7.57
N ALA A 67 -17.66 -12.65 8.69
CA ALA A 67 -18.61 -11.59 8.99
C ALA A 67 -18.21 -10.25 8.35
N ARG A 68 -16.91 -10.07 8.06
CA ARG A 68 -16.38 -8.93 7.30
C ARG A 68 -15.23 -9.38 6.41
N LEU A 69 -15.16 -8.78 5.22
CA LEU A 69 -14.12 -9.03 4.24
C LEU A 69 -13.44 -7.69 3.89
N TRP A 70 -12.12 -7.69 3.94
CA TRP A 70 -11.30 -6.55 3.59
C TRP A 70 -10.49 -6.93 2.37
N HIS A 71 -10.43 -6.03 1.41
CA HIS A 71 -9.51 -6.14 0.29
C HIS A 71 -8.66 -4.87 0.26
N VAL A 72 -7.38 -5.04 0.55
CA VAL A 72 -6.42 -3.94 0.55
C VAL A 72 -5.54 -4.09 -0.66
N VAL A 73 -5.63 -3.13 -1.58
CA VAL A 73 -4.76 -3.05 -2.74
C VAL A 73 -3.51 -2.26 -2.32
N PRO A 74 -2.36 -2.91 -2.09
CA PRO A 74 -1.13 -2.22 -1.75
C PRO A 74 -0.69 -1.33 -2.92
N THR A 75 -0.29 -0.09 -2.65
CA THR A 75 0.37 0.74 -3.66
C THR A 75 1.78 0.24 -3.92
N PRO A 76 2.27 0.27 -5.16
CA PRO A 76 3.66 -0.03 -5.47
C PRO A 76 4.59 0.99 -4.80
N GLY A 77 5.45 0.53 -3.88
CA GLY A 77 6.42 1.35 -3.15
C GLY A 77 6.68 0.86 -1.72
N PRO A 78 7.64 1.46 -0.98
CA PRO A 78 7.82 1.18 0.44
C PRO A 78 6.53 1.52 1.19
N ALA A 79 6.11 0.65 2.12
CA ALA A 79 4.79 0.66 2.79
C ALA A 79 4.23 2.06 3.06
N GLN A 80 3.46 2.58 2.09
CA GLN A 80 2.81 3.88 2.16
C GLN A 80 1.54 3.75 2.99
N CYS A 81 1.16 4.85 3.65
CA CYS A 81 -0.12 4.91 4.32
C CYS A 81 -1.25 4.78 3.30
N LEU A 82 -2.13 3.81 3.52
CA LEU A 82 -3.24 3.49 2.63
C LEU A 82 -4.55 3.61 3.37
N ALA A 83 -5.55 4.19 2.69
CA ALA A 83 -6.92 4.18 3.16
C ALA A 83 -7.51 2.76 3.04
N LEU A 84 -7.77 2.12 4.17
CA LEU A 84 -8.37 0.81 4.29
C LEU A 84 -9.89 0.95 4.36
N ARG A 85 -10.58 0.53 3.29
CA ARG A 85 -12.04 0.53 3.22
C ARG A 85 -12.54 -0.91 3.21
N PRO A 86 -13.26 -1.36 4.26
CA PRO A 86 -13.83 -2.69 4.25
C PRO A 86 -14.99 -2.77 3.26
N GLN A 87 -15.18 -3.95 2.67
CA GLN A 87 -16.44 -4.31 2.04
C GLN A 87 -17.26 -5.11 3.05
N MET A 88 -18.38 -4.56 3.49
CA MET A 88 -19.25 -5.24 4.44
C MET A 88 -20.11 -6.27 3.71
N GLN A 89 -19.61 -7.51 3.64
CA GLN A 89 -20.45 -8.66 3.32
C GLN A 89 -21.34 -9.01 4.51
N LYS A 90 -22.52 -8.39 4.61
CA LYS A 90 -23.52 -8.85 5.58
C LYS A 90 -24.00 -10.25 5.17
N PRO A 91 -23.98 -11.25 6.07
CA PRO A 91 -24.56 -12.56 5.79
C PRO A 91 -26.03 -12.42 5.38
N GLY A 92 -26.39 -12.95 4.20
CA GLY A 92 -27.76 -12.91 3.68
C GLY A 92 -28.16 -11.63 2.92
N LYS A 93 -27.23 -10.68 2.70
CA LYS A 93 -27.52 -9.48 1.91
C LYS A 93 -27.70 -9.83 0.43
N LYS A 94 -28.79 -9.37 -0.19
CA LYS A 94 -29.02 -9.54 -1.63
C LYS A 94 -28.22 -8.49 -2.40
N ARG A 95 -27.70 -8.87 -3.58
CA ARG A 95 -26.97 -7.98 -4.49
C ARG A 95 -27.82 -6.73 -4.77
N GLY A 96 -27.36 -5.55 -4.36
CA GLY A 96 -28.02 -4.26 -4.62
C GLY A 96 -28.48 -3.45 -3.39
N GLU A 97 -28.39 -3.98 -2.16
CA GLU A 97 -28.66 -3.15 -0.98
C GLU A 97 -27.48 -2.21 -0.66
N PRO A 98 -27.72 -0.94 -0.30
CA PRO A 98 -26.68 0.03 0.00
C PRO A 98 -25.78 -0.46 1.14
N GLU A 99 -24.47 -0.50 0.91
CA GLU A 99 -23.48 -0.79 1.94
C GLU A 99 -23.58 0.24 3.06
N SER A 100 -23.65 -0.23 4.31
CA SER A 100 -23.51 0.66 5.45
C SER A 100 -22.10 1.26 5.40
N ALA A 101 -22.00 2.59 5.46
CA ALA A 101 -20.72 3.29 5.47
C ALA A 101 -19.87 2.72 6.60
N SER A 102 -18.78 2.05 6.23
CA SER A 102 -17.87 1.46 7.17
C SER A 102 -16.83 2.49 7.60
N PRO A 103 -16.27 2.38 8.81
CA PRO A 103 -15.22 3.28 9.25
C PRO A 103 -14.05 3.24 8.27
N LEU A 104 -13.63 4.42 7.81
CA LEU A 104 -12.41 4.59 7.05
C LEU A 104 -11.24 4.46 8.03
N LEU A 105 -10.39 3.46 7.81
CA LEU A 105 -9.15 3.29 8.56
C LEU A 105 -7.98 3.63 7.64
N TYR A 106 -6.83 3.94 8.23
CA TYR A 106 -5.58 4.07 7.49
C TYR A 106 -4.61 3.00 7.96
N GLY A 107 -3.63 2.64 7.15
CA GLY A 107 -2.62 1.69 7.59
C GLY A 107 -1.60 1.31 6.54
N ARG A 108 -0.63 0.50 6.96
CA ARG A 108 0.48 0.00 6.14
C ARG A 108 0.41 -1.51 6.11
N VAL A 109 0.11 -2.09 4.94
CA VAL A 109 0.05 -3.53 4.76
C VAL A 109 0.61 -3.92 3.39
N SER A 110 1.38 -5.00 3.33
CA SER A 110 1.86 -5.58 2.09
C SER A 110 1.94 -7.11 2.20
N CYS A 111 1.95 -7.78 1.05
CA CYS A 111 2.09 -9.23 1.00
C CYS A 111 3.45 -9.72 1.50
N ASP A 112 4.50 -8.93 1.32
CA ASP A 112 5.83 -9.29 1.79
C ASP A 112 5.90 -9.29 3.32
N MET A 113 5.20 -8.35 3.98
CA MET A 113 5.08 -8.37 5.44
C MET A 113 4.31 -9.57 5.95
N LEU A 114 3.22 -9.98 5.27
CA LEU A 114 2.42 -11.15 5.65
C LEU A 114 3.17 -12.47 5.50
N ARG A 115 4.08 -12.55 4.53
CA ARG A 115 4.84 -13.76 4.21
C ARG A 115 6.20 -13.83 4.92
N HIS A 116 6.48 -12.87 5.80
CA HIS A 116 7.73 -12.87 6.55
C HIS A 116 7.77 -14.07 7.52
N ALA A 117 8.92 -14.75 7.59
CA ALA A 117 9.05 -16.00 8.34
C ALA A 117 8.83 -15.86 9.85
N ASP A 118 9.12 -14.68 10.40
CA ASP A 118 9.02 -14.37 11.84
C ASP A 118 7.62 -13.87 12.25
N GLY A 119 6.66 -13.88 11.33
CA GLY A 119 5.35 -13.25 11.51
C GLY A 119 5.37 -11.78 11.09
N GLY A 120 4.28 -11.35 10.45
CA GLY A 120 4.11 -9.98 9.96
C GLY A 120 3.51 -9.06 11.02
N PHE A 121 3.52 -7.75 10.74
CA PHE A 121 2.72 -6.78 11.47
C PHE A 121 2.02 -5.84 10.49
N VAL A 122 0.85 -5.34 10.88
CA VAL A 122 0.14 -4.26 10.19
C VAL A 122 0.10 -3.07 11.13
N ASP A 123 0.43 -1.89 10.61
CA ASP A 123 0.20 -0.65 11.32
C ASP A 123 -1.18 -0.12 10.91
N ILE A 124 -2.09 0.04 11.87
CA ILE A 124 -3.43 0.61 11.66
C ILE A 124 -3.47 1.99 12.32
N CYS A 125 -3.82 3.01 11.56
CA CYS A 125 -3.65 4.40 11.95
C CYS A 125 -4.97 5.18 11.88
N SER A 126 -5.10 6.18 12.74
CA SER A 126 -6.24 7.10 12.77
C SER A 126 -6.12 8.27 11.77
N ASP A 127 -4.91 8.54 11.30
CA ASP A 127 -4.58 9.65 10.41
C ASP A 127 -4.09 9.18 9.03
N GLU A 128 -4.25 10.03 8.02
CA GLU A 128 -3.92 9.74 6.62
C GLU A 128 -2.42 9.70 6.32
N ASP A 129 -1.60 10.26 7.21
CA ASP A 129 -0.15 10.28 7.09
C ASP A 129 0.49 9.02 7.71
N CYS A 130 -0.29 8.22 8.44
CA CYS A 130 0.19 7.11 9.28
C CYS A 130 1.36 7.55 10.17
N SER A 131 1.13 8.61 10.94
CA SER A 131 2.06 9.11 11.95
C SER A 131 2.31 8.06 13.04
N GLU A 132 3.54 7.94 13.54
CA GLU A 132 3.88 6.90 14.54
C GLU A 132 3.02 7.00 15.82
N GLU A 133 2.63 8.22 16.20
CA GLU A 133 1.81 8.47 17.39
C GLU A 133 0.34 8.04 17.20
N GLY A 134 -0.16 8.03 15.96
CA GLY A 134 -1.53 7.69 15.60
C GLY A 134 -1.71 6.25 15.12
N CYS A 135 -0.64 5.45 15.08
CA CYS A 135 -0.66 4.08 14.58
C CYS A 135 -0.57 3.04 15.70
N GLN A 136 -1.43 2.03 15.63
CA GLN A 136 -1.34 0.81 16.41
C GLN A 136 -0.73 -0.30 15.56
N ARG A 137 0.38 -0.87 16.04
CA ARG A 137 0.98 -2.06 15.46
C ARG A 137 0.26 -3.31 15.93
N ILE A 138 -0.21 -4.13 14.98
CA ILE A 138 -0.95 -5.35 15.24
C ILE A 138 -0.18 -6.51 14.60
N SER A 139 0.18 -7.50 15.41
CA SER A 139 0.81 -8.72 14.91
C SER A 139 -0.17 -9.48 14.03
N ILE A 140 0.31 -9.90 12.86
CA ILE A 140 -0.48 -10.68 11.91
C ILE A 140 -0.01 -12.13 11.99
N VAL A 141 -0.97 -13.05 11.98
CA VAL A 141 -0.69 -14.47 11.85
C VAL A 141 -0.19 -14.80 10.43
N PRO A 142 0.60 -15.86 10.26
CA PRO A 142 0.98 -16.37 8.95
C PRO A 142 -0.21 -16.52 7.99
N GLU A 143 0.07 -16.42 6.70
CA GLU A 143 -0.94 -16.56 5.64
C GLU A 143 -1.74 -17.86 5.79
N GLY A 144 -3.06 -17.74 5.92
CA GLY A 144 -3.99 -18.85 6.09
C GLY A 144 -4.26 -19.28 7.54
N GLU A 145 -3.55 -18.74 8.52
CA GLU A 145 -3.81 -19.01 9.93
C GLU A 145 -4.92 -18.09 10.50
N CYS A 146 -5.48 -18.49 11.65
CA CYS A 146 -6.43 -17.68 12.40
C CYS A 146 -5.73 -16.94 13.54
N GLY A 147 -5.94 -15.63 13.60
CA GLY A 147 -5.37 -14.73 14.59
C GLY A 147 -6.39 -13.75 15.12
N SER A 148 -5.91 -12.69 15.79
CA SER A 148 -6.77 -11.65 16.32
C SER A 148 -7.23 -10.67 15.23
N SER A 149 -8.48 -10.23 15.33
CA SER A 149 -9.01 -9.14 14.50
C SER A 149 -8.51 -7.78 14.99
N PHE A 150 -8.38 -6.83 14.06
CA PHE A 150 -8.06 -5.44 14.36
C PHE A 150 -9.27 -4.53 14.50
N THR A 151 -10.48 -5.02 14.18
CA THR A 151 -11.73 -4.24 14.34
C THR A 151 -12.66 -4.75 15.44
N GLY A 152 -12.13 -5.61 16.32
CA GLY A 152 -12.84 -6.11 17.50
C GLY A 152 -13.69 -7.36 17.26
N PHE A 153 -13.49 -8.07 16.14
CA PHE A 153 -14.05 -9.41 15.93
C PHE A 153 -13.29 -10.45 16.76
N ALA A 154 -13.86 -11.65 16.90
CA ALA A 154 -13.26 -12.71 17.71
C ALA A 154 -12.00 -13.30 17.05
N GLY A 155 -12.01 -13.42 15.72
CA GLY A 155 -10.89 -13.97 14.95
C GLY A 155 -10.73 -13.27 13.59
N ALA A 156 -9.54 -13.35 13.02
CA ALA A 156 -9.24 -12.90 11.68
C ALA A 156 -8.19 -13.77 10.98
N SER A 157 -8.36 -14.00 9.69
CA SER A 157 -7.37 -14.66 8.83
C SER A 157 -6.92 -13.74 7.72
N TRP A 158 -5.64 -13.85 7.34
CA TRP A 158 -5.01 -13.00 6.34
C TRP A 158 -4.49 -13.84 5.19
N ARG A 159 -4.64 -13.35 3.96
CA ARG A 159 -4.05 -14.00 2.78
C ARG A 159 -3.74 -13.01 1.67
N CYS A 160 -2.83 -13.41 0.81
CA CYS A 160 -2.45 -12.67 -0.38
C CYS A 160 -3.02 -13.35 -1.61
N ILE A 161 -3.99 -12.70 -2.25
CA ILE A 161 -4.64 -13.19 -3.46
C ILE A 161 -4.20 -12.38 -4.68
N GLN A 162 -4.38 -12.93 -5.88
CA GLN A 162 -4.26 -12.12 -7.10
C GLN A 162 -5.49 -11.22 -7.24
N SER A 163 -5.30 -10.00 -7.77
CA SER A 163 -6.37 -9.06 -8.13
C SER A 163 -7.41 -9.70 -9.06
N SER A 164 -6.98 -10.61 -9.94
CA SER A 164 -7.87 -11.40 -10.80
C SER A 164 -8.83 -12.32 -10.05
N ASP A 165 -8.47 -12.72 -8.82
CA ASP A 165 -9.27 -13.61 -7.97
C ASP A 165 -10.26 -12.83 -7.08
N MET A 166 -10.24 -11.49 -7.13
CA MET A 166 -11.22 -10.68 -6.42
C MET A 166 -12.63 -10.93 -6.99
N PRO A 167 -13.63 -11.16 -6.12
CA PRO A 167 -15.01 -11.25 -6.56
C PRO A 167 -15.45 -9.93 -7.20
N LYS A 168 -15.94 -10.00 -8.45
CA LYS A 168 -16.45 -8.85 -9.24
C LYS A 168 -17.87 -8.43 -8.87
#